data_AF-A0A3A8YRJ2-F1
#
_entry.id   AF-A0A3A8YRJ2-F1
#
_cell.length_a   1.000
_cell.length_b   1.000
_cell.length_c   1.000
_cell.angle_alpha   90.00
_cell.angle_beta   90.00
_cell.angle_gamma   90.00
#
_symmetry.space_group_name_H-M   'P 1'
#
loop_
_entity.id
_entity.type
_entity.pdbx_description
1 polymer ?
#
loop_
_entity_poly.entity_id
_entity_poly.type
_entity_poly.pdbx_seq_one_letter_code
_entity_poly.pdbx_strand_id
1 'polypeptide(L)' 'MTPAAERIFLYKNDELVTFASLTEEEKNEVRKECMTRLSDRIMASKGYKRVGEIHKKDT' A
#
# COMPACT_ATOMS: atom_id res chain seq x y z
N MET A 1 23.66 3.27 -10.27
CA MET A 1 22.69 3.90 -9.34
C MET A 1 21.68 2.83 -8.96
N THR A 2 21.62 2.41 -7.69
CA THR A 2 20.61 1.44 -7.24
C THR A 2 19.27 2.16 -7.05
N PRO A 3 18.15 1.67 -7.64
CA PRO A 3 16.83 2.27 -7.45
C PRO A 3 16.45 2.30 -5.96
N ALA A 4 15.78 3.37 -5.52
CA ALA A 4 15.40 3.56 -4.11
C ALA A 4 14.52 2.43 -3.53
N ALA A 5 13.81 1.69 -4.39
CA ALA A 5 13.00 0.54 -4.01
C ALA A 5 13.81 -0.64 -3.45
N GLU A 6 15.11 -0.73 -3.72
CA GLU A 6 15.99 -1.82 -3.23
C GLU A 6 16.36 -1.71 -1.75
N ARG A 7 16.01 -0.60 -1.06
CA ARG A 7 16.41 -0.34 0.34
C ARG A 7 15.26 -0.43 1.35
N ILE A 8 14.10 -0.91 0.94
CA ILE A 8 12.96 -1.06 1.84
C ILE A 8 13.09 -2.41 2.55
N PHE A 9 13.21 -2.37 3.88
CA PHE A 9 13.25 -3.55 4.73
C PHE A 9 11.91 -3.71 5.45
N LEU A 10 11.46 -4.95 5.60
CA LEU A 10 10.19 -5.30 6.23
C LEU A 10 10.30 -6.67 6.92
N TYR A 11 9.45 -6.88 7.93
CA TYR A 11 9.33 -8.18 8.58
C TYR A 11 8.22 -9.01 7.92
N LYS A 12 8.53 -10.26 7.58
CA LYS A 12 7.57 -11.28 7.15
C LYS A 12 7.73 -12.50 8.06
N ASN A 13 6.71 -12.81 8.86
CA ASN A 13 6.74 -13.93 9.81
C ASN A 13 7.99 -13.91 10.72
N ASP A 14 8.26 -12.76 11.34
CA ASP A 14 9.44 -12.51 12.19
C ASP A 14 10.81 -12.56 11.47
N GLU A 15 10.84 -12.81 10.16
CA GLU A 15 12.05 -12.74 9.34
C GLU A 15 12.21 -11.36 8.71
N LEU A 16 13.41 -10.78 8.80
CA LEU A 16 13.74 -9.53 8.13
C LEU A 16 14.05 -9.78 6.65
N VAL A 17 13.22 -9.23 5.77
CA VAL A 17 13.34 -9.37 4.31
C VAL A 17 13.40 -8.00 3.64
N THR A 18 13.82 -7.98 2.37
CA THR A 18 13.79 -6.75 1.56
C THR A 18 12.53 -6.73 0.68
N PHE A 19 12.03 -5.55 0.36
CA PHE A 19 10.92 -5.42 -0.57
C PHE A 19 11.27 -5.96 -1.96
N ALA A 20 12.54 -5.85 -2.36
CA ALA A 20 13.03 -6.40 -3.62
C ALA A 20 12.95 -7.94 -3.67
N SER A 21 13.14 -8.63 -2.53
CA SER A 21 13.08 -10.09 -2.44
C SER A 21 11.66 -10.67 -2.42
N LEU A 22 10.63 -9.82 -2.37
CA LEU A 22 9.24 -10.25 -2.47
C LEU A 22 8.87 -10.64 -3.91
N THR A 23 7.96 -11.60 -4.04
CA THR A 23 7.27 -11.90 -5.30
C THR A 23 6.42 -10.72 -5.77
N GLU A 24 6.07 -10.66 -7.05
CA GLU A 24 5.23 -9.57 -7.56
C GLU A 24 3.82 -9.54 -6.94
N GLU A 25 3.28 -10.70 -6.57
CA GLU A 25 2.02 -10.80 -5.86
C GLU A 25 2.10 -10.16 -4.47
N GLU A 26 3.10 -10.54 -3.67
CA GLU A 26 3.33 -9.96 -2.35
C GLU A 26 3.62 -8.46 -2.42
N LYS A 27 4.42 -8.02 -3.41
CA LYS A 27 4.65 -6.58 -3.63
C LYS A 27 3.34 -5.85 -3.90
N ASN A 28 2.43 -6.44 -4.66
CA ASN A 28 1.13 -5.85 -4.93
C ASN A 28 0.24 -5.80 -3.69
N GLU A 29 0.27 -6.83 -2.84
CA GLU A 29 -0.41 -6.81 -1.55
C GLU A 29 0.12 -5.70 -0.64
N VAL A 30 1.44 -5.62 -0.46
CA VAL A 30 2.08 -4.57 0.34
C VAL A 30 1.75 -3.18 -0.20
N ARG A 31 1.77 -2.98 -1.52
CA ARG A 31 1.38 -1.70 -2.15
C ARG A 31 -0.07 -1.36 -1.86
N LYS A 32 -1.00 -2.31 -2.03
CA LYS A 32 -2.43 -2.10 -1.76
C LYS A 32 -2.63 -1.70 -0.31
N GLU A 33 -2.04 -2.45 0.62
CA GLU A 33 -2.20 -2.19 2.05
C GLU A 33 -1.60 -0.84 2.46
N CYS A 34 -0.40 -0.51 1.98
CA CYS A 34 0.22 0.81 2.21
C CYS A 34 -0.69 1.95 1.72
N MET A 35 -1.24 1.81 0.51
CA MET A 35 -2.12 2.83 -0.08
C MET A 35 -3.43 2.96 0.68
N THR A 36 -4.06 1.85 1.09
CA THR A 36 -5.28 1.87 1.90
C THR A 36 -5.03 2.57 3.24
N ARG A 37 -3.99 2.18 3.97
CA ARG A 37 -3.63 2.79 5.27
C ARG A 37 -3.29 4.28 5.12
N LEU A 38 -2.56 4.67 4.08
CA LEU A 38 -2.24 6.06 3.80
C LEU A 38 -3.50 6.88 3.49
N SER A 39 -4.38 6.34 2.64
CA SER A 39 -5.67 6.97 2.31
C SER A 39 -6.51 7.20 3.56
N ASP A 40 -6.61 6.20 4.44
CA ASP A 40 -7.36 6.31 5.70
C ASP A 40 -6.80 7.39 6.62
N ARG A 41 -5.47 7.48 6.73
CA ARG A 41 -4.81 8.54 7.51
C ARG A 41 -5.07 9.93 6.94
N ILE A 42 -5.01 10.10 5.62
CA ILE A 42 -5.28 11.38 4.97
C ILE A 42 -6.74 11.77 5.17
N MET A 43 -7.67 10.83 4.98
CA MET A 43 -9.10 11.08 5.18
C MET A 43 -9.38 11.53 6.61
N ALA A 44 -8.86 10.80 7.61
CA ALA A 44 -8.99 11.16 9.01
C ALA A 44 -8.39 12.54 9.32
N SER A 45 -7.20 12.86 8.79
CA SER A 45 -6.52 14.14 9.02
C SER A 45 -7.27 15.34 8.43
N LYS A 46 -8.09 15.14 7.39
CA LYS A 46 -8.79 16.21 6.68
C LYS A 46 -10.30 16.23 6.96
N GLY A 47 -10.79 15.35 7.83
CA GLY A 47 -12.22 15.20 8.11
C GLY A 47 -13.02 14.62 6.94
N TYR A 48 -12.36 13.97 5.97
CA TYR A 48 -13.05 13.23 4.91
C TYR A 48 -13.51 11.88 5.46
N LYS A 49 -14.66 11.42 4.97
CA LYS A 49 -15.18 10.08 5.24
C LYS A 49 -15.25 9.32 3.93
N ARG A 50 -14.87 8.04 3.93
CA ARG A 50 -15.07 7.14 2.79
C ARG A 50 -16.57 7.02 2.52
N VAL A 51 -17.05 7.76 1.53
CA VAL A 51 -18.33 7.50 0.87
C VAL A 51 -18.06 6.34 -0.10
N GLY A 52 -18.85 5.27 -0.04
CA GLY A 52 -18.60 4.03 -0.79
C GLY A 52 -18.33 4.27 -2.28
N GLU A 53 -17.73 3.28 -2.95
CA GLU A 53 -17.45 3.36 -4.39
C GLU A 53 -18.69 3.85 -5.13
N ILE A 54 -18.58 5.05 -5.71
CA ILE A 54 -19.54 5.52 -6.70
C ILE A 54 -19.32 4.58 -7.88
N HIS A 55 -20.04 3.47 -7.89
CA HIS A 55 -20.33 2.73 -9.11
C HIS A 55 -20.92 3.79 -10.05
N LYS A 56 -20.13 4.24 -11.02
CA LYS A 56 -20.64 4.96 -12.17
C LYS A 56 -21.57 3.98 -12.87
N LYS A 57 -22.84 3.95 -12.45
CA LYS A 57 -23.91 3.47 -13.32
C LYS A 57 -23.87 4.36 -14.55
N ASP A 58 -23.83 3.69 -15.67
CA ASP A 58 -23.65 4.18 -17.02
C ASP A 58 -24.36 5.51 -17.29
N THR A 59 -23.60 6.41 -17.92
CA THR A 59 -24.12 7.32 -18.94
C THR A 59 -23.42 6.99 -20.23
#